data_AF-A0AAD9XJL6-F1
#
_entry.id   AF-A0AAD9XJL6-F1
#
_cell.length_a   1.000
_cell.length_b   1.000
_cell.length_c   1.000
_cell.angle_alpha   90.00
_cell.angle_beta   90.00
_cell.angle_gamma   90.00
#
_symmetry.space_group_name_H-M   'P 1'
#
loop_
_entity.id
_entity.type
_entity.pdbx_description
1 polymer ?
#
loop_
_entity_poly.entity_id
_entity_poly.type
_entity_poly.pdbx_seq_one_letter_code
_entity_poly.pdbx_strand_id
1 'polypeptide(L)'
;MIKHLYKRAKKVDVESFFYMLDFNIMMKIVVGKKCFEEEELDLDKITKGKLDDLKQIFGPFVNMALGDYFPYFRWLTYYGVEKPLIKVHKKRDAFIQALLDTHQNNYNPVPGGEISRYINDVLLKLRESEPEFYITMLSKELF
;
A
#
# COMPACT_ATOMS: atom_id res chain seq x y z
N MET A 1 -23.55 38.76 -6.11
CA MET A 1 -23.86 37.72 -5.10
C MET A 1 -22.90 36.52 -5.11
N ILE A 2 -22.05 36.30 -6.13
CA ILE A 2 -21.21 35.08 -6.20
C ILE A 2 -19.84 35.24 -5.49
N LYS A 3 -19.35 36.48 -5.33
CA LYS A 3 -18.02 36.77 -4.76
C LYS A 3 -17.86 36.38 -3.27
N HIS A 4 -18.94 36.35 -2.48
CA HIS A 4 -18.85 35.95 -1.07
C HIS A 4 -18.84 34.43 -0.88
N LEU A 5 -19.39 33.66 -1.83
CA LEU A 5 -19.32 32.20 -1.82
C LEU A 5 -17.89 31.72 -2.09
N TYR A 6 -17.17 32.37 -3.01
CA TYR A 6 -15.78 32.03 -3.32
C TYR A 6 -14.83 32.32 -2.13
N LYS A 7 -15.14 33.32 -1.31
CA LYS A 7 -14.33 33.70 -0.14
C LYS A 7 -14.40 32.67 1.00
N ARG A 8 -15.32 31.71 0.95
CA ARG A 8 -15.50 30.63 1.93
C ARG A 8 -14.95 29.27 1.46
N ALA A 9 -14.45 29.19 0.23
CA ALA A 9 -13.90 27.95 -0.31
C ALA A 9 -12.51 27.68 0.32
N LYS A 10 -12.44 26.69 1.22
CA LYS A 10 -11.16 26.14 1.70
C LYS A 10 -10.54 25.39 0.53
N LYS A 11 -9.30 25.72 0.16
CA LYS A 11 -8.54 24.92 -0.80
C LYS A 11 -8.25 23.57 -0.14
N VAL A 12 -8.78 22.49 -0.73
CA VAL A 12 -8.57 21.12 -0.24
C VAL A 12 -7.65 20.39 -1.20
N ASP A 13 -6.68 19.67 -0.66
CA ASP A 13 -5.85 18.75 -1.42
C ASP A 13 -6.61 17.43 -1.62
N VAL A 14 -7.39 17.38 -2.70
CA VAL A 14 -8.24 16.24 -3.05
C VAL A 14 -7.41 15.00 -3.39
N GLU A 15 -6.22 15.18 -3.97
CA GLU A 15 -5.34 14.07 -4.31
C GLU A 15 -4.88 13.34 -3.04
N SER A 16 -4.34 14.08 -2.08
CA SER A 16 -3.89 13.50 -0.81
C SER A 16 -5.03 12.84 -0.03
N PHE A 17 -6.22 13.42 -0.06
CA PHE A 17 -7.42 12.83 0.55
C PHE A 17 -7.75 11.45 -0.04
N PHE A 18 -7.76 11.31 -1.38
CA PHE A 18 -8.02 10.01 -2.01
C PHE A 18 -6.94 8.97 -1.69
N TYR A 19 -5.66 9.35 -1.71
CA TYR A 19 -4.59 8.42 -1.33
C TYR A 19 -4.74 7.94 0.12
N MET A 20 -5.07 8.82 1.08
CA MET A 20 -5.31 8.41 2.47
C MET A 20 -6.51 7.47 2.57
N LEU A 21 -7.60 7.79 1.86
CA LEU A 21 -8.82 6.97 1.85
C LEU A 21 -8.55 5.58 1.29
N ASP A 22 -7.93 5.49 0.11
CA ASP A 22 -7.61 4.24 -0.56
C ASP A 22 -6.70 3.38 0.32
N PHE A 23 -5.66 3.98 0.90
CA PHE A 23 -4.76 3.27 1.79
C PHE A 23 -5.46 2.79 3.06
N ASN A 24 -6.36 3.59 3.64
CA ASN A 24 -7.17 3.19 4.78
C ASN A 24 -8.09 2.01 4.48
N ILE A 25 -8.72 1.99 3.30
CA ILE A 25 -9.56 0.87 2.86
C ILE A 25 -8.69 -0.38 2.71
N MET A 26 -7.57 -0.28 2.00
CA MET A 26 -6.61 -1.38 1.80
C MET A 26 -6.13 -1.96 3.14
N MET A 27 -5.68 -1.09 4.05
CA MET A 27 -5.18 -1.51 5.37
C MET A 27 -6.26 -2.17 6.22
N LYS A 28 -7.51 -1.70 6.13
CA LYS A 28 -8.63 -2.33 6.83
C LYS A 28 -8.95 -3.72 6.29
N ILE A 29 -8.77 -3.95 4.98
CA ILE A 29 -8.92 -5.29 4.38
C ILE A 29 -7.76 -6.20 4.77
N VAL A 30 -6.52 -5.70 4.76
CA VAL A 30 -5.32 -6.53 4.95
C VAL A 30 -5.07 -6.88 6.42
N VAL A 31 -5.26 -5.93 7.34
CA VAL A 31 -4.96 -6.09 8.77
C VAL A 31 -6.07 -5.61 9.71
N GLY A 32 -7.20 -5.16 9.18
CA GLY A 32 -8.34 -4.72 10.01
C GLY A 32 -8.23 -3.34 10.63
N LYS A 33 -7.13 -2.62 10.38
CA LYS A 33 -6.83 -1.33 11.00
C LYS A 33 -6.68 -0.24 9.95
N LYS A 34 -7.10 0.98 10.29
CA LYS A 34 -6.81 2.17 9.47
C LYS A 34 -5.34 2.55 9.64
N CYS A 35 -4.73 3.12 8.60
CA CYS A 35 -3.40 3.69 8.69
C CYS A 35 -3.45 5.14 9.17
N PHE A 36 -4.46 5.87 8.73
CA PHE A 36 -4.71 7.27 9.04
C PHE A 36 -5.98 7.42 9.86
N GLU A 37 -5.91 8.20 10.93
CA GLU A 37 -7.07 8.55 11.76
C GLU A 37 -7.82 9.77 11.20
N GLU A 38 -9.00 10.08 11.73
CA GLU A 38 -9.83 11.17 11.20
C GLU A 38 -9.22 12.55 11.52
N GLU A 39 -8.50 12.65 12.64
CA GLU A 39 -7.75 13.82 13.07
C GLU A 39 -6.54 14.11 12.16
N GLU A 40 -6.01 13.08 11.49
CA GLU A 40 -4.87 13.20 10.56
C GLU A 40 -5.30 13.78 9.20
N LEU A 41 -6.61 13.87 8.90
CA LEU A 41 -7.14 14.40 7.63
C LEU A 41 -6.90 15.90 7.43
N ASP A 42 -6.54 16.64 8.50
CA ASP A 42 -6.15 18.05 8.40
C ASP A 42 -4.72 18.26 7.84
N LEU A 43 -4.03 17.19 7.42
CA LEU A 43 -2.71 17.19 6.78
C LEU A 43 -1.68 18.03 7.57
N ASP A 44 -1.52 17.70 8.85
CA ASP A 44 -0.39 18.23 9.61
C ASP A 44 0.95 17.77 9.00
N LYS A 45 2.06 18.37 9.44
CA LYS A 45 3.38 18.09 8.86
C LYS A 45 3.77 16.60 8.98
N ILE A 46 3.34 15.94 10.06
CA ILE A 46 3.64 14.53 10.33
C ILE A 46 2.85 13.63 9.38
N THR A 47 1.53 13.83 9.29
CA THR A 47 0.66 13.06 8.40
C THR A 47 1.07 13.23 6.95
N LYS A 48 1.44 14.44 6.54
CA LYS A 48 1.92 14.70 5.19
C LYS A 48 3.21 13.94 4.88
N GLY A 49 4.17 13.91 5.80
CA GLY A 49 5.40 13.12 5.64
C GLY A 49 5.12 11.62 5.49
N LYS A 50 4.24 11.08 6.35
CA LYS A 50 3.79 9.68 6.29
C LYS A 50 3.10 9.36 4.96
N LEU A 51 2.23 10.25 4.48
CA LEU A 51 1.57 10.11 3.19
C LEU A 51 2.57 10.16 2.04
N ASP A 52 3.52 11.08 2.07
CA ASP A 52 4.55 11.23 1.03
C ASP A 52 5.44 9.96 0.96
N ASP A 53 5.79 9.37 2.11
CA ASP A 53 6.50 8.10 2.18
C ASP A 53 5.67 6.95 1.56
N LEU A 54 4.38 6.87 1.88
CA LEU A 54 3.49 5.87 1.29
C LEU A 54 3.31 6.08 -0.21
N LYS A 55 3.16 7.32 -0.68
CA LYS A 55 3.12 7.64 -2.12
C LYS A 55 4.43 7.27 -2.81
N GLN A 56 5.58 7.42 -2.15
CA GLN A 56 6.86 7.00 -2.72
C GLN A 56 6.96 5.47 -2.86
N ILE A 57 6.39 4.73 -1.90
CA ILE A 57 6.44 3.27 -1.88
C ILE A 57 5.37 2.67 -2.80
N PHE A 58 4.13 3.13 -2.74
CA PHE A 58 2.96 2.53 -3.41
C PHE A 58 2.42 3.37 -4.57
N GLY A 59 3.00 4.53 -4.85
CA GLY A 59 2.59 5.37 -5.96
C GLY A 59 2.87 4.75 -7.33
N PRO A 60 2.22 5.29 -8.38
CA PRO A 60 2.33 4.77 -9.73
C PRO A 60 3.74 5.00 -10.30
N PHE A 61 4.36 3.92 -10.80
CA PHE A 61 5.58 3.99 -11.59
C PHE A 61 5.27 4.28 -13.05
N VAL A 62 4.88 5.53 -13.35
CA VAL A 62 4.51 5.95 -14.71
C VAL A 62 5.61 5.59 -15.72
N ASN A 63 6.87 5.76 -15.34
CA ASN A 63 8.01 5.46 -16.21
C ASN A 63 8.13 3.97 -16.57
N MET A 64 7.63 3.06 -15.72
CA MET A 64 7.73 1.61 -15.93
C MET A 64 6.81 1.15 -17.06
N ALA A 65 5.59 1.68 -17.09
CA ALA A 65 4.59 1.29 -18.07
C ALA A 65 4.90 1.80 -19.49
N LEU A 66 5.63 2.91 -19.63
CA LEU A 66 5.89 3.53 -20.93
C LEU A 66 6.60 2.60 -21.93
N GLY A 67 7.47 1.70 -21.45
CA GLY A 67 8.15 0.71 -22.28
C GLY A 67 7.25 -0.40 -22.79
N ASP A 68 6.18 -0.72 -22.04
CA ASP A 68 5.17 -1.71 -22.41
C ASP A 68 4.13 -1.12 -23.38
N TYR A 69 3.81 0.17 -23.23
CA TYR A 69 2.90 0.89 -24.13
C TYR A 69 3.56 1.33 -25.45
N PHE A 70 4.86 1.63 -25.43
CA PHE A 70 5.59 2.16 -26.59
C PHE A 70 6.91 1.41 -26.80
N PRO A 71 6.95 0.45 -27.75
CA PRO A 71 8.12 -0.41 -27.98
C PRO A 71 9.43 0.34 -28.25
N TYR A 72 9.34 1.55 -28.80
CA TYR A 72 10.50 2.41 -29.09
C TYR A 72 11.14 3.03 -27.85
N PHE A 73 10.43 3.12 -26.73
CA PHE A 73 10.98 3.61 -25.44
C PHE A 73 11.48 2.48 -24.55
N ARG A 74 11.47 1.24 -25.03
CA ARG A 74 11.91 0.07 -24.26
C ARG A 74 13.34 0.22 -23.73
N TRP A 75 14.25 0.82 -24.50
CA TRP A 75 15.63 1.10 -24.09
C TRP A 75 15.73 2.12 -22.93
N LEU A 76 14.84 3.11 -22.88
CA LEU A 76 14.71 4.09 -21.80
C LEU A 76 14.17 3.45 -20.51
N THR A 77 13.27 2.47 -20.63
CA THR A 77 12.82 1.64 -19.51
C THR A 77 13.82 0.58 -19.06
N TYR A 78 14.85 0.24 -19.83
CA TYR A 78 15.93 -0.61 -19.34
C TYR A 78 17.04 0.20 -18.67
N TYR A 79 17.30 1.43 -19.14
CA TYR A 79 18.36 2.27 -18.58
C TYR A 79 17.91 3.02 -17.31
N GLY A 80 18.37 2.55 -16.16
CA GLY A 80 18.41 3.33 -14.92
C GLY A 80 17.16 3.28 -14.03
N VAL A 81 16.08 2.62 -14.44
CA VAL A 81 14.89 2.39 -13.59
C VAL A 81 14.98 1.13 -12.72
N GLU A 82 15.87 0.19 -13.05
CA GLU A 82 16.05 -1.06 -12.30
C GLU A 82 16.48 -0.82 -10.84
N LYS A 83 17.47 0.05 -10.60
CA LYS A 83 17.95 0.35 -9.24
C LYS A 83 16.87 1.03 -8.37
N PRO A 84 16.17 2.09 -8.83
CA PRO A 84 15.02 2.64 -8.13
C PRO A 84 13.93 1.60 -7.85
N LEU A 85 13.64 0.74 -8.83
CA LEU A 85 12.62 -0.29 -8.71
C LEU A 85 12.97 -1.31 -7.63
N ILE A 86 14.18 -1.87 -7.66
CA ILE A 86 14.66 -2.79 -6.62
C ILE A 86 14.59 -2.12 -5.24
N LYS A 87 14.94 -0.83 -5.15
CA LYS A 87 14.86 -0.08 -3.89
C LYS A 87 13.43 0.04 -3.38
N VAL A 88 12.47 0.31 -4.26
CA VAL A 88 11.06 0.41 -3.85
C VAL A 88 10.47 -0.96 -3.56
N HIS A 89 10.79 -1.98 -4.35
CA HIS A 89 10.40 -3.37 -4.08
C HIS A 89 10.85 -3.80 -2.67
N LYS A 90 12.12 -3.58 -2.33
CA LYS A 90 12.64 -3.85 -0.97
C LYS A 90 11.90 -3.07 0.12
N LYS A 91 11.50 -1.82 -0.13
CA LYS A 91 10.70 -1.03 0.82
C LYS A 91 9.29 -1.60 0.99
N ARG A 92 8.65 -2.06 -0.11
CA ARG A 92 7.34 -2.71 -0.07
C ARG A 92 7.41 -4.02 0.71
N ASP A 93 8.42 -4.84 0.44
CA ASP A 93 8.62 -6.10 1.15
C ASP A 93 8.80 -5.86 2.64
N ALA A 94 9.67 -4.92 3.03
CA ALA A 94 9.87 -4.57 4.44
C ALA A 94 8.58 -4.06 5.09
N PHE A 95 7.79 -3.26 4.38
CA PHE A 95 6.50 -2.78 4.88
C PHE A 95 5.51 -3.93 5.10
N ILE A 96 5.36 -4.83 4.14
CA ILE A 96 4.46 -5.99 4.25
C ILE A 96 4.93 -6.92 5.37
N GLN A 97 6.23 -7.22 5.47
CA GLN A 97 6.76 -8.05 6.56
C GLN A 97 6.48 -7.43 7.93
N ALA A 98 6.68 -6.12 8.10
CA ALA A 98 6.33 -5.43 9.36
C ALA A 98 4.84 -5.55 9.71
N LEU A 99 3.95 -5.55 8.72
CA LEU A 99 2.52 -5.81 8.92
C LEU A 99 2.25 -7.26 9.36
N LEU A 100 2.93 -8.24 8.76
CA LEU A 100 2.84 -9.65 9.16
C LEU A 100 3.28 -9.83 10.61
N ASP A 101 4.43 -9.29 10.98
CA ASP A 101 5.03 -9.40 12.32
C ASP A 101 4.14 -8.76 13.40
N THR A 102 3.63 -7.56 13.12
CA THR A 102 2.72 -6.84 14.03
C THR A 102 1.44 -7.63 14.27
N HIS A 103 0.95 -8.33 13.26
CA HIS A 103 -0.27 -9.11 13.36
C HIS A 103 -0.07 -10.41 14.14
N GLN A 104 1.04 -11.13 13.94
CA GLN A 104 1.37 -12.32 14.73
C GLN A 104 1.41 -12.01 16.23
N ASN A 105 1.96 -10.86 16.60
CA ASN A 105 2.06 -10.45 18.01
C ASN A 105 0.70 -10.02 18.63
N ASN A 106 -0.29 -9.67 17.81
CA ASN A 106 -1.63 -9.26 18.23
C ASN A 106 -2.70 -10.34 17.98
N TYR A 107 -2.30 -11.52 17.51
CA TYR A 107 -3.21 -12.60 17.17
C TYR A 107 -3.76 -13.24 18.44
N ASN A 108 -5.01 -12.92 18.77
CA ASN A 108 -5.79 -13.61 19.80
C ASN A 108 -6.71 -14.62 19.09
N PRO A 109 -6.40 -15.93 19.11
CA PRO A 109 -7.30 -16.93 18.54
C PRO A 109 -8.60 -16.95 19.35
N VAL A 110 -9.72 -16.59 18.70
CA VAL A 110 -11.05 -16.78 19.29
C VAL A 110 -11.37 -18.28 19.16
N PRO A 111 -11.67 -18.98 20.27
CA PRO A 111 -11.97 -20.40 20.21
C PRO A 111 -13.35 -20.61 19.58
N GLY A 112 -13.35 -21.21 18.38
CA GLY A 112 -14.56 -21.62 17.66
C GLY A 112 -14.79 -20.87 16.34
N GLY A 113 -14.35 -21.46 15.22
CA GLY A 113 -14.98 -21.23 13.92
C GLY A 113 -14.38 -20.17 12.98
N GLU A 114 -13.32 -20.58 12.29
CA GLU A 114 -13.21 -20.59 10.81
C GLU A 114 -13.18 -19.34 9.92
N ILE A 115 -13.41 -18.10 10.36
CA ILE A 115 -13.25 -16.96 9.43
C ILE A 115 -11.94 -16.22 9.73
N SER A 116 -10.95 -16.41 8.85
CA SER A 116 -9.81 -15.48 8.73
C SER A 116 -10.38 -14.08 8.46
N ARG A 117 -10.26 -13.18 9.43
CA ARG A 117 -10.93 -11.88 9.40
C ARG A 117 -10.28 -10.94 8.39
N TYR A 118 -8.98 -11.12 8.14
CA TYR A 118 -8.20 -10.27 7.26
C TYR A 118 -7.34 -11.08 6.29
N ILE A 119 -6.86 -10.46 5.20
CA ILE A 119 -5.99 -11.14 4.23
C ILE A 119 -4.76 -11.73 4.91
N ASN A 120 -4.19 -11.03 5.91
CA ASN A 120 -3.05 -11.55 6.64
C ASN A 120 -3.34 -12.86 7.39
N ASP A 121 -4.50 -13.00 8.04
CA ASP A 121 -4.93 -14.25 8.67
C ASP A 121 -4.96 -15.41 7.67
N VAL A 122 -5.45 -15.15 6.45
CA VAL A 122 -5.50 -16.15 5.37
C VAL A 122 -4.08 -16.53 4.95
N LEU A 123 -3.22 -15.55 4.71
CA LEU A 123 -1.84 -15.78 4.27
C LEU A 123 -1.01 -16.54 5.32
N LEU A 124 -1.21 -16.25 6.61
CA LEU A 124 -0.55 -16.96 7.71
C LEU A 124 -1.04 -18.41 7.81
N LYS A 125 -2.35 -18.65 7.73
CA LYS A 125 -2.89 -20.01 7.72
C LYS A 125 -2.38 -20.81 6.53
N LEU A 126 -2.29 -20.22 5.34
CA LEU A 126 -1.72 -20.88 4.16
C LEU A 126 -0.25 -21.25 4.37
N ARG A 127 0.53 -20.36 4.99
CA ARG A 127 1.93 -20.63 5.34
C ARG A 127 2.06 -21.83 6.29
N GLU A 128 1.17 -21.95 7.28
CA GLU A 128 1.21 -23.03 8.28
C GLU A 128 0.65 -24.37 7.75
N SER A 129 -0.44 -24.32 6.98
CA SER A 129 -1.13 -25.52 6.49
C SER A 129 -0.51 -26.10 5.21
N GLU A 130 -0.08 -25.26 4.26
CA GLU A 130 0.39 -25.68 2.94
C GLU A 130 1.64 -24.87 2.51
N PRO A 131 2.79 -25.07 3.20
CA PRO A 131 4.00 -24.28 2.95
C PRO A 131 4.55 -24.42 1.53
N GLU A 132 4.42 -25.60 0.91
CA GLU A 132 4.86 -25.84 -0.48
C GLU A 132 4.03 -25.04 -1.49
N PHE A 133 2.72 -24.92 -1.28
CA PHE A 133 1.84 -24.10 -2.10
C PHE A 133 2.13 -22.60 -1.90
N TYR A 134 2.33 -22.17 -0.66
CA TYR A 134 2.70 -20.79 -0.32
C TYR A 134 4.02 -20.34 -0.97
N ILE A 135 5.07 -21.19 -0.92
CA ILE A 135 6.36 -20.90 -1.57
C ILE A 135 6.23 -20.88 -3.09
N THR A 136 5.43 -21.77 -3.67
CA THR A 136 5.16 -21.82 -5.11
C THR A 136 4.40 -20.56 -5.57
N MET A 137 3.46 -20.06 -4.77
CA MET A 137 2.74 -18.81 -5.03
C MET A 137 3.69 -17.61 -5.03
N LEU A 138 4.57 -17.51 -4.03
CA LEU A 138 5.55 -16.43 -3.95
C LEU A 138 6.56 -16.45 -5.10
N SER A 139 7.03 -17.64 -5.51
CA SER A 139 8.00 -17.78 -6.59
C SER A 139 7.42 -17.50 -7.98
N LYS A 140 6.11 -17.69 -8.19
CA LYS A 140 5.44 -17.39 -9.46
C LYS A 140 5.15 -15.90 -9.68
N GLU A 141 5.07 -15.08 -8.64
CA GLU A 141 4.91 -13.63 -8.80
C GLU A 141 6.25 -12.88 -8.95
N LEU A 142 7.36 -13.54 -8.60
CA LEU A 142 8.71 -12.97 -8.68
C LEU A 142 9.40 -13.18 -10.04
N PHE A 143 8.74 -13.84 -11.01
CA PHE A 143 9.27 -14.12 -12.35
C PHE A 143 8.24 -13.92 -13.46
#